data_AF-A0A8C4TRX7-F1
#
_entry.id   AF-A0A8C4TRX7-F1
#
_cell.length_a   1.000
_cell.length_b   1.000
_cell.length_c   1.000
_cell.angle_alpha   90.00
_cell.angle_beta   90.00
_cell.angle_gamma   90.00
#
_symmetry.space_group_name_H-M   'P 1'
#
loop_
_entity.id
_entity.type
_entity.pdbx_description
1 polymer ?
#
loop_
_entity_poly.entity_id
_entity_poly.type
_entity_poly.pdbx_seq_one_letter_code
_entity_poly.pdbx_strand_id
1 'polypeptide(L)'
;MSQFVKNFTFSFWAYCSGHLLRDREEEIGILYEKINMQEMLCRNGDTEMQVMDEKIRFLKLKVDEKKRQIKLWFKALPVKNALDAHLVVLQIQYSQCKDRIKWMEETLDPPPPELLKKIEQLEVELVQKEEKLLETDFLYKHVSRLTDRIHATAENGKQDTLLLAKRTNELRKMIKDRTRKAMALVAELSMKQALAIKLQQEMKDKEQFLMTVSSRIAQGLPPPKETEDEWLKILHNERMQKEACAAEEEQAAAPSSIHMTAEQRPTTYIPDDEHSLPVPRPYGTLAPFKPREPRSNRRHFRKPTVKPIEM
;
A
#
# COMPACT_ATOMS: atom_id res chain seq x y z
N MET A 1 -75.24 107.51 102.46
CA MET A 1 -74.71 106.13 102.40
C MET A 1 -74.62 105.52 100.99
N SER A 2 -75.04 106.17 99.89
CA SER A 2 -75.19 105.52 98.56
C SER A 2 -73.91 105.30 97.73
N GLN A 3 -72.95 106.26 97.75
CA GLN A 3 -71.71 106.15 96.95
C GLN A 3 -70.77 105.04 97.46
N PHE A 4 -70.79 104.82 98.77
CA PHE A 4 -69.98 103.81 99.44
C PHE A 4 -70.40 102.41 99.01
N VAL A 5 -71.71 102.16 98.89
CA VAL A 5 -72.25 100.85 98.48
C VAL A 5 -71.91 100.52 97.02
N LYS A 6 -71.99 101.49 96.10
CA LYS A 6 -71.69 101.24 94.67
C LYS A 6 -70.22 100.96 94.41
N ASN A 7 -69.32 101.74 95.02
CA ASN A 7 -67.88 101.50 94.92
C ASN A 7 -67.49 100.18 95.59
N PHE A 8 -68.15 99.85 96.71
CA PHE A 8 -68.00 98.54 97.36
C PHE A 8 -68.49 97.40 96.45
N THR A 9 -69.61 97.54 95.73
CA THR A 9 -70.10 96.50 94.82
C THR A 9 -69.24 96.31 93.56
N PHE A 10 -68.70 97.39 92.97
CA PHE A 10 -67.83 97.27 91.79
C PHE A 10 -66.44 96.73 92.17
N SER A 11 -65.86 97.21 93.27
CA SER A 11 -64.60 96.65 93.77
C SER A 11 -64.78 95.21 94.22
N PHE A 12 -65.91 94.86 94.83
CA PHE A 12 -66.24 93.49 95.22
C PHE A 12 -66.45 92.59 93.99
N TRP A 13 -67.15 93.05 92.94
CA TRP A 13 -67.35 92.27 91.71
C TRP A 13 -66.05 92.09 90.92
N ALA A 14 -65.22 93.14 90.78
CA ALA A 14 -63.91 93.05 90.14
C ALA A 14 -62.94 92.18 90.96
N TYR A 15 -62.99 92.25 92.30
CA TYR A 15 -62.25 91.36 93.18
C TYR A 15 -62.71 89.91 93.04
N CYS A 16 -64.02 89.63 93.03
CA CYS A 16 -64.56 88.29 92.81
C CYS A 16 -64.24 87.73 91.42
N SER A 17 -64.30 88.55 90.36
CA SER A 17 -63.98 88.11 89.00
C SER A 17 -62.47 87.90 88.81
N GLY A 18 -61.62 88.73 89.41
CA GLY A 18 -60.16 88.55 89.41
C GLY A 18 -59.70 87.37 90.27
N HIS A 19 -60.39 87.13 91.40
CA HIS A 19 -60.20 85.93 92.22
C HIS A 19 -60.58 84.67 91.43
N LEU A 20 -61.74 84.66 90.77
CA LEU A 20 -62.16 83.53 89.93
C LEU A 20 -61.19 83.25 88.78
N LEU A 21 -60.67 84.30 88.11
CA LEU A 21 -59.68 84.13 87.04
C LEU A 21 -58.37 83.55 87.57
N ARG A 22 -57.91 83.98 88.75
CA ARG A 22 -56.75 83.41 89.42
C ARG A 22 -56.96 81.94 89.79
N ASP A 23 -58.11 81.60 90.37
CA ASP A 23 -58.47 80.21 90.69
C ASP A 23 -58.44 79.33 89.43
N ARG A 24 -58.93 79.86 88.29
CA ARG A 24 -58.88 79.15 86.99
C ARG A 24 -57.45 79.02 86.44
N GLU A 25 -56.61 80.04 86.56
CA GLU A 25 -55.20 79.97 86.16
C GLU A 25 -54.43 78.95 87.00
N GLU A 26 -54.68 78.89 88.32
CA GLU A 26 -54.12 77.89 89.22
C GLU A 26 -54.61 76.48 88.87
N GLU A 27 -55.92 76.30 88.61
CA GLU A 27 -56.49 75.03 88.12
C GLU A 27 -55.81 74.56 86.82
N ILE A 28 -55.63 75.47 85.86
CA ILE A 28 -54.95 75.19 84.59
C ILE A 28 -53.48 74.80 84.83
N GLY A 29 -52.78 75.50 85.72
CA GLY A 29 -51.40 75.16 86.12
C GLY A 29 -51.31 73.74 86.69
N ILE A 30 -52.20 73.38 87.62
CA ILE A 30 -52.28 72.02 88.19
C ILE A 30 -52.59 70.98 87.11
N LEU A 31 -53.48 71.28 86.17
CA LEU A 31 -53.80 70.38 85.06
C LEU A 31 -52.60 70.18 84.11
N TYR A 32 -51.86 71.23 83.79
CA TYR A 32 -50.64 71.12 82.98
C TYR A 32 -49.57 70.28 83.68
N GLU A 33 -49.37 70.45 84.98
CA GLU A 33 -48.45 69.60 85.76
C GLU A 33 -48.89 68.13 85.74
N LYS A 34 -50.19 67.85 85.90
CA LYS A 34 -50.74 66.49 85.80
C LYS A 34 -50.55 65.88 84.41
N ILE A 35 -50.81 66.65 83.36
CA ILE A 35 -50.60 66.21 81.97
C ILE A 35 -49.12 65.92 81.73
N ASN A 36 -48.22 66.81 82.17
CA ASN A 36 -46.78 66.63 82.00
C ASN A 36 -46.26 65.41 82.79
N MET A 37 -46.73 65.21 84.03
CA MET A 37 -46.41 64.01 84.81
C MET A 37 -46.90 62.73 84.12
N GLN A 38 -48.12 62.75 83.59
CA GLN A 38 -48.68 61.62 82.86
C GLN A 38 -47.91 61.36 81.55
N GLU A 39 -47.53 62.40 80.82
CA GLU A 39 -46.73 62.28 79.60
C GLU A 39 -45.34 61.70 79.89
N MET A 40 -44.69 62.14 80.98
CA MET A 40 -43.41 61.56 81.42
C MET A 40 -43.57 60.09 81.83
N LEU A 41 -44.66 59.73 82.51
CA LEU A 41 -44.97 58.33 82.84
C LEU A 41 -45.21 57.48 81.59
N CYS A 42 -45.94 58.00 80.60
CA CYS A 42 -46.15 57.33 79.32
C CYS A 42 -44.83 57.12 78.58
N ARG A 43 -43.98 58.16 78.48
CA ARG A 43 -42.66 58.05 77.83
C ARG A 43 -41.77 57.03 78.54
N ASN A 44 -41.73 57.04 79.87
CA ASN A 44 -40.98 56.04 80.63
C ASN A 44 -41.52 54.62 80.36
N GLY A 45 -42.84 54.44 80.39
CA GLY A 45 -43.48 53.17 80.04
C GLY A 45 -43.14 52.69 78.63
N ASP A 46 -43.16 53.59 77.64
CA ASP A 46 -42.78 53.28 76.25
C ASP A 46 -41.30 52.85 76.16
N THR A 47 -40.39 53.53 76.88
CA THR A 47 -38.98 53.12 76.92
C THR A 47 -38.78 51.75 77.57
N GLU A 48 -39.47 51.45 78.67
CA GLU A 48 -39.40 50.13 79.31
C GLU A 48 -39.99 49.03 78.41
N MET A 49 -41.09 49.32 77.72
CA MET A 49 -41.69 48.43 76.75
C MET A 49 -40.75 48.16 75.58
N GLN A 50 -40.06 49.18 75.04
CA GLN A 50 -39.05 49.01 74.00
C GLN A 50 -37.88 48.12 74.45
N VAL A 51 -37.37 48.32 75.67
CA VAL A 51 -36.31 47.48 76.25
C VAL A 51 -36.77 46.02 76.38
N MET A 52 -38.02 45.80 76.81
CA MET A 52 -38.60 44.47 76.91
C MET A 52 -38.82 43.83 75.54
N ASP A 53 -39.26 44.59 74.53
CA ASP A 53 -39.40 44.13 73.15
C ASP A 53 -38.05 43.75 72.55
N GLU A 54 -37.00 44.53 72.80
CA GLU A 54 -35.62 44.19 72.42
C GLU A 54 -35.16 42.89 73.06
N LYS A 55 -35.43 42.70 74.35
CA LYS A 55 -35.12 41.47 75.06
C LYS A 55 -35.88 40.28 74.48
N ILE A 56 -37.15 40.45 74.13
CA ILE A 56 -37.96 39.42 73.46
C ILE A 56 -37.37 39.08 72.09
N ARG A 57 -37.01 40.09 71.28
CA ARG A 57 -36.36 39.88 69.96
C ARG A 57 -35.05 39.12 70.11
N PHE A 58 -34.22 39.49 71.07
CA PHE A 58 -32.95 38.82 71.35
C PHE A 58 -33.14 37.37 71.78
N LEU A 59 -34.10 37.11 72.67
CA LEU A 59 -34.42 35.74 73.10
C LEU A 59 -34.97 34.90 71.95
N LYS A 60 -35.83 35.46 71.08
CA LYS A 60 -36.29 34.78 69.85
C LYS A 60 -35.12 34.38 68.96
N LEU A 61 -34.18 35.30 68.73
CA LEU A 61 -32.97 35.02 67.93
C LEU A 61 -32.11 33.92 68.55
N LYS A 62 -31.94 33.91 69.88
CA LYS A 62 -31.25 32.81 70.59
C LYS A 62 -31.96 31.47 70.43
N VAL A 63 -33.28 31.45 70.52
CA VAL A 63 -34.07 30.23 70.32
C VAL A 63 -33.91 29.71 68.90
N ASP A 64 -33.97 30.58 67.89
CA ASP A 64 -33.82 30.18 66.50
C ASP A 64 -32.41 29.67 66.18
N GLU A 65 -31.38 30.28 66.76
CA GLU A 65 -30.00 29.79 66.66
C GLU A 65 -29.84 28.42 67.33
N LYS A 66 -30.43 28.19 68.50
CA LYS A 66 -30.42 26.87 69.15
C LYS A 66 -31.19 25.82 68.34
N LYS A 67 -32.33 26.18 67.75
CA LYS A 67 -33.05 25.29 66.80
C LYS A 67 -32.20 24.96 65.58
N ARG A 68 -31.47 25.93 65.03
CA ARG A 68 -30.53 25.72 63.92
C ARG A 68 -29.42 24.76 64.31
N GLN A 69 -28.81 24.93 65.48
CA GLN A 69 -27.79 24.02 66.01
C GLN A 69 -28.33 22.59 66.15
N ILE A 70 -29.51 22.43 66.74
CA ILE A 70 -30.17 21.11 66.88
C ILE A 70 -30.38 20.45 65.50
N LYS A 71 -30.87 21.20 64.51
CA LYS A 71 -31.04 20.69 63.14
C LYS A 71 -29.70 20.25 62.52
N LEU A 72 -28.62 21.00 62.74
CA LEU A 72 -27.28 20.63 62.26
C LEU A 72 -26.78 19.34 62.94
N TRP A 73 -26.95 19.23 64.26
CA TRP A 73 -26.60 18.01 64.99
C TRP A 73 -27.39 16.79 64.49
N PHE A 74 -28.69 16.94 64.22
CA PHE A 74 -29.49 15.85 63.63
C PHE A 74 -29.03 15.45 62.24
N LYS A 75 -28.47 16.38 61.44
CA LYS A 75 -27.88 16.04 60.13
C LYS A 75 -26.52 15.34 60.27
N ALA A 76 -25.74 15.67 61.29
CA ALA A 76 -24.44 15.05 61.56
C ALA A 76 -24.55 13.67 62.24
N LEU A 77 -25.64 13.43 62.97
CA LEU A 77 -25.87 12.21 63.75
C LEU A 77 -25.80 10.91 62.91
N PRO A 78 -26.42 10.81 61.71
CA PRO A 78 -26.34 9.60 60.89
C PRO A 78 -24.91 9.29 60.44
N VAL A 79 -24.11 10.31 60.12
CA VAL A 79 -22.70 10.14 59.71
C VAL A 79 -21.89 9.58 60.87
N LYS A 80 -22.07 10.12 62.09
CA LYS A 80 -21.42 9.59 63.30
C LYS A 80 -21.83 8.15 63.58
N ASN A 81 -23.13 7.83 63.49
CA ASN A 81 -23.63 6.46 63.71
C ASN A 81 -23.09 5.48 62.65
N ALA A 82 -22.96 5.91 61.40
CA ALA A 82 -22.35 5.10 60.34
C ALA A 82 -20.87 4.83 60.63
N LEU A 83 -20.11 5.84 61.04
CA LEU A 83 -18.70 5.69 61.44
C LEU A 83 -18.54 4.76 62.64
N ASP A 84 -19.39 4.86 63.66
CA ASP A 84 -19.38 3.94 64.80
C ASP A 84 -19.67 2.50 64.36
N ALA A 85 -20.63 2.29 63.45
CA ALA A 85 -20.93 0.97 62.91
C ALA A 85 -19.72 0.40 62.15
N HIS A 86 -19.03 1.21 61.35
CA HIS A 86 -17.78 0.80 60.69
C HIS A 86 -16.69 0.44 61.70
N LEU A 87 -16.54 1.22 62.78
CA LEU A 87 -15.56 0.94 63.83
C LEU A 87 -15.82 -0.41 64.50
N VAL A 88 -17.08 -0.71 64.81
CA VAL A 88 -17.47 -2.03 65.36
C VAL A 88 -17.14 -3.15 64.39
N VAL A 89 -17.44 -2.99 63.09
CA VAL A 89 -17.09 -3.99 62.07
C VAL A 89 -15.59 -4.21 62.00
N LEU A 90 -14.80 -3.14 61.96
CA LEU A 90 -13.34 -3.24 61.95
C LEU A 90 -12.81 -3.92 63.21
N GLN A 91 -13.40 -3.64 64.37
CA GLN A 91 -13.00 -4.26 65.63
C GLN A 91 -13.30 -5.76 65.65
N ILE A 92 -14.43 -6.18 65.08
CA ILE A 92 -14.77 -7.60 64.89
C ILE A 92 -13.79 -8.26 63.91
N GLN A 93 -13.49 -7.62 62.77
CA GLN A 93 -12.53 -8.15 61.81
C GLN A 93 -11.14 -8.30 62.42
N TYR A 94 -10.70 -7.30 63.17
CA TYR A 94 -9.42 -7.35 63.88
C TYR A 94 -9.38 -8.48 64.91
N SER A 95 -10.44 -8.68 65.70
CA SER A 95 -10.49 -9.81 66.64
C SER A 95 -10.47 -11.15 65.91
N GLN A 96 -11.20 -11.29 64.80
CA GLN A 96 -11.18 -12.50 63.97
C GLN A 96 -9.79 -12.77 63.40
N CYS A 97 -9.10 -11.76 62.88
CA CYS A 97 -7.72 -11.89 62.41
C CYS A 97 -6.78 -12.28 63.55
N LYS A 98 -6.92 -11.65 64.72
CA LYS A 98 -6.12 -11.96 65.91
C LYS A 98 -6.34 -13.41 66.37
N ASP A 99 -7.58 -13.86 66.44
CA ASP A 99 -7.92 -15.23 66.81
C ASP A 99 -7.44 -16.23 65.76
N ARG A 100 -7.51 -15.87 64.47
CA ARG A 100 -6.98 -16.68 63.37
C ARG A 100 -5.46 -16.78 63.42
N ILE A 101 -4.76 -15.67 63.69
CA ILE A 101 -3.31 -15.66 63.87
C ILE A 101 -2.95 -16.50 65.08
N LYS A 102 -3.62 -16.31 66.22
CA LYS A 102 -3.37 -17.13 67.43
C LYS A 102 -3.64 -18.62 67.18
N TRP A 103 -4.73 -18.96 66.51
CA TRP A 103 -5.01 -20.34 66.09
C TRP A 103 -3.92 -20.85 65.16
N MET A 104 -3.48 -20.03 64.20
CA MET A 104 -2.37 -20.37 63.32
C MET A 104 -1.07 -20.52 64.11
N GLU A 105 -0.75 -19.68 65.09
CA GLU A 105 0.45 -19.84 65.93
C GLU A 105 0.36 -21.13 66.79
N GLU A 106 -0.81 -21.45 67.34
CA GLU A 106 -1.04 -22.68 68.10
C GLU A 106 -1.06 -23.95 67.22
N THR A 107 -1.44 -23.83 65.94
CA THR A 107 -1.54 -24.97 64.99
C THR A 107 -0.31 -25.08 64.08
N LEU A 108 0.42 -23.98 63.86
CA LEU A 108 1.62 -23.85 63.03
C LEU A 108 2.92 -23.93 63.85
N ASP A 109 2.87 -24.47 65.05
CA ASP A 109 3.94 -25.34 65.52
C ASP A 109 3.62 -26.78 65.07
N PRO A 110 3.65 -27.13 63.75
CA PRO A 110 3.89 -28.52 63.44
C PRO A 110 5.29 -28.80 64.00
N PRO A 111 5.51 -29.95 64.63
CA PRO A 111 6.80 -30.23 65.24
C PRO A 111 7.87 -30.04 64.15
N PRO A 112 8.98 -29.32 64.42
CA PRO A 112 10.10 -29.12 63.49
C PRO A 112 10.44 -30.33 62.58
N PRO A 113 10.35 -31.59 63.02
CA PRO A 113 10.50 -32.75 62.14
C PRO A 113 9.56 -32.85 60.93
N GLU A 114 8.33 -32.35 60.95
CA GLU A 114 7.40 -32.49 59.82
C GLU A 114 7.73 -31.54 58.66
N LEU A 115 8.14 -30.31 58.99
CA LEU A 115 8.63 -29.35 57.99
C LEU A 115 9.97 -29.81 57.41
N LEU A 116 10.87 -30.32 58.27
CA LEU A 116 12.13 -30.91 57.82
C LEU A 116 11.89 -32.08 56.86
N LYS A 117 10.98 -33.00 57.18
CA LYS A 117 10.60 -34.09 56.27
C LYS A 117 10.05 -33.58 54.94
N LYS A 118 9.28 -32.48 54.94
CA LYS A 118 8.74 -31.93 53.70
C LYS A 118 9.81 -31.23 52.87
N ILE A 119 10.75 -30.54 53.51
CA ILE A 119 11.92 -29.94 52.88
C ILE A 119 12.78 -31.04 52.26
N GLU A 120 13.12 -32.10 53.02
CA GLU A 120 13.85 -33.27 52.52
C GLU A 120 13.14 -33.91 51.32
N GLN A 121 11.81 -34.06 51.37
CA GLN A 121 11.04 -34.57 50.23
C GLN A 121 11.18 -33.68 49.00
N LEU A 122 11.05 -32.36 49.16
CA LEU A 122 11.16 -31.41 48.06
C LEU A 122 12.58 -31.34 47.49
N GLU A 123 13.61 -31.48 48.33
CA GLU A 123 15.00 -31.56 47.91
C GLU A 123 15.24 -32.81 47.06
N VAL A 124 14.71 -33.96 47.48
CA VAL A 124 14.79 -35.20 46.68
C VAL A 124 14.06 -35.04 45.34
N GLU A 125 12.86 -34.47 45.35
CA GLU A 125 12.10 -34.21 44.11
C GLU A 125 12.81 -33.21 43.19
N LEU A 126 13.51 -32.22 43.75
CA LEU A 126 14.30 -31.25 43.01
C LEU A 126 15.48 -31.93 42.32
N VAL A 127 16.27 -32.70 43.07
CA VAL A 127 17.42 -33.44 42.53
C VAL A 127 16.99 -34.39 41.42
N GLN A 128 15.87 -35.11 41.59
CA GLN A 128 15.31 -35.98 40.54
C GLN A 128 14.90 -35.21 39.27
N LYS A 129 14.41 -33.97 39.41
CA LYS A 129 14.07 -33.13 38.26
C LYS A 129 15.31 -32.58 37.58
N GLU A 130 16.34 -32.21 38.34
CA GLU A 130 17.62 -31.76 37.80
C GLU A 130 18.32 -32.87 37.02
N GLU A 131 18.33 -34.10 37.54
CA GLU A 131 18.86 -35.27 36.83
C GLU A 131 18.13 -35.50 35.50
N LYS A 132 16.79 -35.53 35.52
CA LYS A 132 15.98 -35.65 34.30
C LYS A 132 16.24 -34.51 33.32
N LEU A 133 16.42 -33.29 33.79
CA LEU A 133 16.73 -32.15 32.95
C LEU A 133 18.07 -32.36 32.24
N LEU A 134 19.10 -32.79 32.96
CA LEU A 134 20.42 -33.10 32.38
C LEU A 134 20.35 -34.22 31.35
N GLU A 135 19.56 -35.28 31.59
CA GLU A 135 19.30 -36.33 30.61
C GLU A 135 18.65 -35.78 29.34
N THR A 136 17.60 -34.96 29.49
CA THR A 136 16.92 -34.35 28.33
C THR A 136 17.82 -33.40 27.56
N ASP A 137 18.68 -32.64 28.24
CA ASP A 137 19.68 -31.77 27.61
C ASP A 137 20.73 -32.56 26.82
N PHE A 138 21.17 -33.70 27.34
CA PHE A 138 22.08 -34.59 26.63
C PHE A 138 21.42 -35.16 25.38
N LEU A 139 20.18 -35.64 25.49
CA LEU A 139 19.39 -36.13 24.36
C LEU A 139 19.16 -35.03 23.32
N TYR A 140 18.80 -33.82 23.75
CA TYR A 140 18.61 -32.68 22.86
C TYR A 140 19.88 -32.34 22.08
N LYS A 141 21.03 -32.28 22.76
CA LYS A 141 22.34 -32.07 22.10
C LYS A 141 22.66 -33.18 21.11
N HIS A 142 22.32 -34.42 21.43
CA HIS A 142 22.54 -35.54 20.53
C HIS A 142 21.65 -35.46 19.28
N VAL A 143 20.34 -35.24 19.46
CA VAL A 143 19.38 -35.06 18.37
C VAL A 143 19.78 -33.89 17.50
N SER A 144 20.12 -32.73 18.08
CA SER A 144 20.56 -31.55 17.35
C SER A 144 21.77 -31.85 16.46
N ARG A 145 22.79 -32.53 16.99
CA ARG A 145 23.96 -32.96 16.21
C ARG A 145 23.61 -33.91 15.07
N LEU A 146 22.68 -34.84 15.29
CA LEU A 146 22.22 -35.75 14.23
C LEU A 146 21.44 -34.98 13.15
N THR A 147 20.57 -34.06 13.55
CA THR A 147 19.83 -33.20 12.64
C THR A 147 20.76 -32.33 11.81
N ASP A 148 21.76 -31.69 12.42
CA ASP A 148 22.75 -30.88 11.71
C ASP A 148 23.54 -31.71 10.68
N ARG A 149 23.92 -32.94 11.04
CA ARG A 149 24.58 -33.87 10.11
C ARG A 149 23.70 -34.23 8.93
N ILE A 150 22.42 -34.53 9.16
CA ILE A 150 21.44 -34.83 8.11
C ILE A 150 21.23 -33.60 7.22
N HIS A 151 21.16 -32.41 7.81
CA HIS A 151 21.03 -31.18 7.05
C HIS A 151 22.27 -30.93 6.17
N ALA A 152 23.48 -31.12 6.71
CA ALA A 152 24.71 -30.97 5.96
C ALA A 152 24.82 -31.98 4.80
N THR A 153 24.44 -33.24 5.00
CA THR A 153 24.42 -34.23 3.91
C THR A 153 23.35 -33.93 2.86
N ALA A 154 22.18 -33.44 3.27
CA ALA A 154 21.13 -33.02 2.35
C ALA A 154 21.56 -31.81 1.50
N GLU A 155 22.19 -30.79 2.09
CA GLU A 155 22.71 -29.64 1.35
C GLU A 155 23.82 -30.03 0.36
N ASN A 156 24.75 -30.90 0.77
CA ASN A 156 25.75 -31.43 -0.15
C ASN A 156 25.11 -32.21 -1.31
N GLY A 157 24.08 -33.03 -1.03
CA GLY A 157 23.33 -33.76 -2.04
C GLY A 157 22.58 -32.86 -3.04
N LYS A 158 22.07 -31.70 -2.59
CA LYS A 158 21.46 -30.69 -3.47
C LYS A 158 22.48 -30.14 -4.46
N GLN A 159 23.69 -29.84 -4.01
CA GLN A 159 24.76 -29.32 -4.87
C GLN A 159 25.18 -30.34 -5.93
N ASP A 160 25.37 -31.61 -5.55
CA ASP A 160 25.71 -32.68 -6.49
C ASP A 160 24.60 -32.91 -7.52
N THR A 161 23.34 -32.90 -7.08
CA THR A 161 22.17 -33.02 -7.96
C THR A 161 22.11 -31.87 -8.97
N LEU A 162 22.42 -30.64 -8.53
CA LEU A 162 22.48 -29.47 -9.40
C LEU A 162 23.61 -29.59 -10.45
N LEU A 163 24.80 -30.06 -10.04
CA LEU A 163 25.90 -30.30 -10.97
C LEU A 163 25.53 -31.38 -12.01
N LEU A 164 24.90 -32.47 -11.58
CA LEU A 164 24.41 -33.52 -12.47
C LEU A 164 23.36 -33.00 -13.45
N ALA A 165 22.43 -32.16 -12.99
CA ALA A 165 21.41 -31.54 -13.83
C ALA A 165 22.02 -30.64 -14.92
N LYS A 166 23.03 -29.82 -14.56
CA LYS A 166 23.78 -28.99 -15.52
C LYS A 166 24.46 -29.84 -16.60
N ARG A 167 25.23 -30.86 -16.20
CA ARG A 167 25.89 -31.78 -17.15
C ARG A 167 24.88 -32.50 -18.05
N THR A 168 23.75 -32.93 -17.50
CA THR A 168 22.68 -33.59 -18.28
C THR A 168 22.06 -32.65 -19.31
N ASN A 169 21.85 -31.38 -18.95
CA ASN A 169 21.35 -30.36 -19.88
C ASN A 169 22.35 -30.05 -20.99
N GLU A 170 23.65 -29.98 -20.69
CA GLU A 170 24.71 -29.83 -21.67
C GLU A 170 24.74 -31.01 -22.65
N LEU A 171 24.69 -32.24 -22.14
CA LEU A 171 24.62 -33.46 -22.96
C LEU A 171 23.38 -33.45 -23.85
N ARG A 172 22.21 -33.08 -23.32
CA ARG A 172 20.97 -32.93 -24.11
C ARG A 172 21.13 -31.91 -25.24
N LYS A 173 21.80 -30.78 -24.99
CA LYS A 173 22.09 -29.77 -26.01
C LYS A 173 23.01 -30.36 -27.10
N MET A 174 24.10 -31.00 -26.72
CA MET A 174 25.02 -31.64 -27.68
C MET A 174 24.33 -32.73 -28.52
N ILE A 175 23.46 -33.53 -27.91
CA ILE A 175 22.66 -34.53 -28.63
C ILE A 175 21.77 -33.84 -29.66
N LYS A 176 21.00 -32.81 -29.27
CA LYS A 176 20.14 -32.06 -30.20
C LYS A 176 20.93 -31.46 -31.37
N ASP A 177 22.10 -30.89 -31.10
CA ASP A 177 22.95 -30.31 -32.13
C ASP A 177 23.47 -31.38 -33.10
N ARG A 178 23.90 -32.54 -32.58
CA ARG A 178 24.31 -33.69 -33.42
C ARG A 178 23.15 -34.27 -34.22
N THR A 179 21.97 -34.41 -33.63
CA THR A 179 20.76 -34.87 -34.33
C THR A 179 20.41 -33.91 -35.47
N ARG A 180 20.51 -32.60 -35.25
CA ARG A 180 20.27 -31.60 -36.29
C ARG A 180 21.28 -31.70 -37.44
N LYS A 181 22.57 -31.89 -37.13
CA LYS A 181 23.61 -32.15 -38.15
C LYS A 181 23.37 -33.45 -38.91
N ALA A 182 22.99 -34.53 -38.21
CA ALA A 182 22.65 -35.80 -38.84
C ALA A 182 21.45 -35.66 -39.77
N MET A 183 20.39 -34.95 -39.37
CA MET A 183 19.24 -34.67 -40.24
C MET A 183 19.63 -33.88 -41.50
N ALA A 184 20.53 -32.89 -41.37
CA ALA A 184 21.04 -32.15 -42.53
C ALA A 184 21.79 -33.06 -43.50
N LEU A 185 22.69 -33.92 -42.99
CA LEU A 185 23.42 -34.89 -43.82
C LEU A 185 22.48 -35.91 -44.48
N VAL A 186 21.45 -36.38 -43.77
CA VAL A 186 20.44 -37.29 -44.36
C VAL A 186 19.67 -36.60 -45.49
N ALA A 187 19.35 -35.32 -45.34
CA ALA A 187 18.70 -34.54 -46.39
C ALA A 187 19.63 -34.28 -47.60
N GLU A 188 20.91 -34.03 -47.36
CA GLU A 188 21.90 -33.93 -48.44
C GLU A 188 22.04 -35.26 -49.18
N LEU A 189 22.17 -36.38 -48.45
CA LEU A 189 22.24 -37.71 -49.04
C LEU A 189 20.99 -38.05 -49.85
N SER A 190 19.79 -37.74 -49.35
CA SER A 190 18.55 -38.00 -50.09
C SER A 190 18.47 -37.18 -51.38
N MET A 191 18.95 -35.93 -51.37
CA MET A 191 19.05 -35.11 -52.57
C MET A 191 20.04 -35.72 -53.59
N LYS A 192 21.21 -36.19 -53.12
CA LYS A 192 22.19 -36.86 -53.99
C LYS A 192 21.67 -38.19 -54.53
N GLN A 193 20.99 -38.98 -53.71
CA GLN A 193 20.34 -40.23 -54.15
C GLN A 193 19.27 -39.95 -55.22
N ALA A 194 18.42 -38.95 -55.01
CA ALA A 194 17.42 -38.55 -56.00
C ALA A 194 18.07 -38.11 -57.33
N LEU A 195 19.17 -37.37 -57.27
CA LEU A 195 19.93 -36.99 -58.46
C LEU A 195 20.57 -38.19 -59.16
N ALA A 196 21.14 -39.14 -58.42
CA ALA A 196 21.69 -40.36 -58.99
C ALA A 196 20.61 -41.21 -59.68
N ILE A 197 19.43 -41.35 -59.06
CA ILE A 197 18.28 -42.05 -59.66
C ILE A 197 17.84 -41.36 -60.97
N LYS A 198 17.76 -40.02 -60.98
CA LYS A 198 17.43 -39.25 -62.20
C LYS A 198 18.44 -39.50 -63.32
N LEU A 199 19.74 -39.41 -63.03
CA LEU A 199 20.78 -39.66 -64.03
C LEU A 199 20.78 -41.11 -64.52
N GLN A 200 20.51 -42.09 -63.64
CA GLN A 200 20.35 -43.48 -64.05
C GLN A 200 19.13 -43.68 -64.96
N GLN A 201 18.03 -42.99 -64.70
CA GLN A 201 16.86 -43.02 -65.57
C GLN A 201 17.20 -42.42 -66.94
N GLU A 202 17.84 -41.25 -67.00
CA GLU A 202 18.28 -40.63 -68.25
C GLU A 202 19.25 -41.52 -69.05
N MET A 203 20.17 -42.23 -68.37
CA MET A 203 21.06 -43.20 -69.02
C MET A 203 20.24 -44.32 -69.66
N LYS A 204 19.30 -44.92 -68.93
CA LYS A 204 18.44 -46.00 -69.44
C LYS A 204 17.58 -45.53 -70.60
N ASP A 205 16.99 -44.33 -70.51
CA ASP A 205 16.17 -43.75 -71.58
C ASP A 205 17.00 -43.54 -72.85
N LYS A 206 18.22 -43.01 -72.73
CA LYS A 206 19.16 -42.86 -73.85
C LYS A 206 19.63 -44.20 -74.42
N GLU A 207 19.90 -45.19 -73.57
CA GLU A 207 20.29 -46.54 -74.00
C GLU A 207 19.15 -47.22 -74.78
N GLN A 208 17.91 -47.14 -74.29
CA GLN A 208 16.73 -47.63 -74.99
C GLN A 208 16.53 -46.93 -76.33
N PHE A 209 16.72 -45.62 -76.36
CA PHE A 209 16.68 -44.84 -77.59
C PHE A 209 17.75 -45.32 -78.59
N LEU A 210 19.00 -45.47 -78.16
CA LEU A 210 20.10 -45.98 -79.00
C LEU A 210 19.85 -47.40 -79.49
N MET A 211 19.33 -48.30 -78.66
CA MET A 211 18.96 -49.66 -79.05
C MET A 211 17.86 -49.64 -80.11
N THR A 212 16.86 -48.77 -79.95
CA THR A 212 15.78 -48.60 -80.93
C THR A 212 16.31 -48.10 -82.27
N VAL A 213 17.15 -47.07 -82.26
CA VAL A 213 17.80 -46.52 -83.46
C VAL A 213 18.71 -47.55 -84.12
N SER A 214 19.55 -48.24 -83.35
CA SER A 214 20.47 -49.27 -83.85
C SER A 214 19.73 -50.43 -84.50
N SER A 215 18.63 -50.89 -83.88
CA SER A 215 17.77 -51.93 -84.44
C SER A 215 17.13 -51.50 -85.77
N ARG A 216 16.64 -50.26 -85.86
CA ARG A 216 16.09 -49.71 -87.11
C ARG A 216 17.15 -49.60 -88.21
N ILE A 217 18.35 -49.11 -87.88
CA ILE A 217 19.47 -49.02 -88.82
C ILE A 217 19.87 -50.41 -89.32
N ALA A 218 19.96 -51.41 -88.43
CA ALA A 218 20.25 -52.79 -88.80
C ALA A 218 19.19 -53.40 -89.74
N GLN A 219 17.94 -52.94 -89.62
CA GLN A 219 16.83 -53.31 -90.50
C GLN A 219 16.75 -52.44 -91.78
N GLY A 220 17.64 -51.46 -91.96
CA GLY A 220 17.63 -50.52 -93.09
C GLY A 220 16.49 -49.50 -93.07
N LEU A 221 15.81 -49.34 -91.93
CA LEU A 221 14.73 -48.37 -91.75
C LEU A 221 15.29 -46.98 -91.36
N PRO A 222 14.65 -45.88 -91.79
CA PRO A 222 15.10 -44.54 -91.42
C PRO A 222 15.00 -44.30 -89.91
N PRO A 223 15.86 -43.43 -89.34
CA PRO A 223 15.78 -43.00 -87.95
C PRO A 223 14.38 -42.48 -87.58
N PRO A 224 14.01 -42.46 -86.27
CA PRO A 224 12.78 -41.83 -85.82
C PRO A 224 12.68 -40.37 -86.30
N LYS A 225 11.48 -39.94 -86.72
CA LYS A 225 11.22 -38.57 -87.23
C LYS A 225 11.65 -37.48 -86.24
N GLU A 226 11.44 -37.72 -84.95
CA GLU A 226 11.86 -36.81 -83.88
C GLU A 226 13.38 -36.54 -83.91
N THR A 227 14.18 -37.57 -84.22
CA THR A 227 15.64 -37.45 -84.34
C THR A 227 16.06 -36.66 -85.59
N GLU A 228 15.34 -36.84 -86.69
CA GLU A 228 15.55 -36.06 -87.92
C GLU A 228 15.21 -34.58 -87.70
N ASP A 229 14.09 -34.29 -87.03
CA ASP A 229 13.68 -32.93 -86.68
C ASP A 229 14.70 -32.25 -85.74
N GLU A 230 15.23 -32.98 -84.76
CA GLU A 230 16.30 -32.49 -83.87
C GLU A 230 17.59 -32.20 -84.64
N TRP A 231 17.98 -33.08 -85.57
CA TRP A 231 19.15 -32.89 -86.41
C TRP A 231 19.01 -31.66 -87.32
N LEU A 232 17.84 -31.47 -87.94
CA LEU A 232 17.55 -30.30 -88.77
C LEU A 232 17.59 -28.99 -87.94
N LYS A 233 17.11 -29.02 -86.69
CA LYS A 233 17.24 -27.88 -85.76
C LYS A 233 18.71 -27.56 -85.46
N ILE A 234 19.55 -28.57 -85.22
CA ILE A 234 20.98 -28.37 -84.97
C ILE A 234 21.64 -27.74 -86.20
N LEU A 235 21.40 -28.27 -87.40
CA LEU A 235 21.94 -27.72 -88.65
C LEU A 235 21.48 -26.29 -88.92
N HIS A 236 20.21 -25.98 -88.63
CA HIS A 236 19.70 -24.62 -88.75
C HIS A 236 20.41 -23.69 -87.77
N ASN A 237 20.52 -24.08 -86.51
CA ASN A 237 21.20 -23.28 -85.48
C ASN A 237 22.69 -23.07 -85.80
N GLU A 238 23.39 -24.11 -86.28
CA GLU A 238 24.79 -23.99 -86.72
C GLU A 238 24.93 -23.04 -87.91
N ARG A 239 24.02 -23.10 -88.88
CA ARG A 239 23.99 -22.15 -90.00
C ARG A 239 23.81 -20.73 -89.48
N MET A 240 22.81 -20.50 -88.62
CA MET A 240 22.56 -19.19 -88.02
C MET A 240 23.75 -18.68 -87.22
N GLN A 241 24.44 -19.55 -86.47
CA GLN A 241 25.65 -19.17 -85.72
C GLN A 241 26.81 -18.82 -86.64
N LYS A 242 27.03 -19.58 -87.72
CA LYS A 242 28.08 -19.29 -88.71
C LYS A 242 27.79 -17.99 -89.46
N GLU A 243 26.54 -17.77 -89.85
CA GLU A 243 26.10 -16.52 -90.48
C GLU A 243 26.24 -15.33 -89.52
N ALA A 244 25.93 -15.50 -88.23
CA ALA A 244 26.14 -14.46 -87.22
C ALA A 244 27.63 -14.16 -86.99
N CYS A 245 28.48 -15.19 -86.86
CA CYS A 245 29.92 -15.00 -86.74
C CYS A 245 30.52 -14.35 -88.01
N ALA A 246 30.11 -14.75 -89.20
CA ALA A 246 30.56 -14.14 -90.45
C ALA A 246 30.09 -12.68 -90.60
N ALA A 247 28.87 -12.37 -90.16
CA ALA A 247 28.36 -11.00 -90.13
C ALA A 247 29.10 -10.12 -89.11
N GLU A 248 29.51 -10.67 -87.96
CA GLU A 248 30.37 -9.97 -86.99
C GLU A 248 31.79 -9.77 -87.54
N GLU A 249 32.36 -10.76 -88.26
CA GLU A 249 33.68 -10.64 -88.90
C GLU A 249 33.67 -9.63 -90.06
N GLU A 250 32.58 -9.57 -90.85
CA GLU A 250 32.39 -8.59 -91.92
C GLU A 250 32.12 -7.18 -91.37
N GLN A 251 31.40 -7.06 -90.25
CA GLN A 251 31.28 -5.79 -89.51
C GLN A 251 32.59 -5.36 -88.84
N ALA A 252 33.46 -6.29 -88.45
CA ALA A 252 34.79 -6.00 -87.89
C ALA A 252 35.84 -5.67 -88.97
N ALA A 253 35.69 -6.19 -90.20
CA ALA A 253 36.59 -5.95 -91.33
C ALA A 253 36.24 -4.70 -92.16
N ALA A 254 35.04 -4.12 -92.00
CA ALA A 254 34.67 -2.86 -92.63
C ALA A 254 35.38 -1.66 -91.96
N PRO A 255 36.01 -0.73 -92.72
CA PRO A 255 36.64 0.44 -92.13
C PRO A 255 35.59 1.29 -91.41
N SER A 256 35.82 1.46 -90.11
CA SER A 256 34.94 2.06 -89.12
C SER A 256 34.23 3.33 -89.61
N SER A 257 32.91 3.25 -89.80
CA SER A 257 32.02 4.41 -89.72
C SER A 257 30.66 3.93 -89.22
N ILE A 258 30.57 3.75 -87.91
CA ILE A 258 29.29 3.51 -87.22
C ILE A 258 28.73 4.89 -86.86
N HIS A 259 27.84 5.43 -87.70
CA HIS A 259 26.99 6.57 -87.33
C HIS A 259 25.87 6.11 -86.39
N MET A 260 26.18 5.96 -85.09
CA MET A 260 25.18 5.77 -84.04
C MET A 260 24.84 7.14 -83.43
N THR A 261 23.62 7.63 -83.64
CA THR A 261 23.15 8.94 -83.12
C THR A 261 22.81 8.91 -81.61
N ALA A 262 23.02 7.79 -80.94
CA ALA A 262 22.73 7.61 -79.53
C ALA A 262 23.99 7.86 -78.69
N GLU A 263 23.93 8.85 -77.78
CA GLU A 263 24.99 9.09 -76.79
C GLU A 263 25.21 7.81 -75.94
N GLN A 264 26.41 7.25 -76.03
CA GLN A 264 26.81 6.12 -75.19
C GLN A 264 26.89 6.60 -73.74
N ARG A 265 26.13 5.94 -72.86
CA ARG A 265 26.15 6.30 -71.43
C ARG A 265 27.54 5.99 -70.86
N PRO A 266 28.18 6.93 -70.15
CA PRO A 266 29.39 6.63 -69.40
C PRO A 266 29.11 5.51 -68.41
N THR A 267 29.84 4.39 -68.51
CA THR A 267 29.70 3.24 -67.60
C THR A 267 30.54 3.41 -66.33
N THR A 268 31.33 4.47 -66.26
CA THR A 268 32.44 4.59 -65.31
C THR A 268 32.64 6.07 -64.93
N TYR A 269 32.81 6.37 -63.64
CA TYR A 269 33.13 7.72 -63.14
C TYR A 269 34.57 7.80 -62.66
N ILE A 270 35.17 8.98 -62.77
CA ILE A 270 36.49 9.29 -62.22
C ILE A 270 36.26 10.11 -60.94
N PRO A 271 36.61 9.60 -59.76
CA PRO A 271 36.49 10.35 -58.51
C PRO A 271 37.38 11.59 -58.51
N ASP A 272 36.85 12.74 -58.06
CA ASP A 272 37.58 14.03 -57.99
C ASP A 272 38.36 14.23 -56.66
N ASP A 273 38.41 13.22 -55.77
CA ASP A 273 39.10 13.31 -54.47
C ASP A 273 40.63 13.19 -54.60
N GLU A 274 41.38 14.18 -54.05
CA GLU A 274 42.87 14.26 -54.07
C GLU A 274 43.59 13.05 -53.44
N HIS A 275 42.90 12.20 -52.69
CA HIS A 275 43.46 11.01 -52.04
C HIS A 275 43.18 9.70 -52.79
N SER A 276 42.53 9.76 -53.95
CA SER A 276 42.23 8.59 -54.77
C SER A 276 42.82 8.72 -56.17
N LEU A 277 43.44 7.64 -56.67
CA LEU A 277 44.00 7.62 -58.02
C LEU A 277 42.89 7.89 -59.06
N PRO A 278 43.16 8.64 -60.13
CA PRO A 278 42.20 8.97 -61.19
C PRO A 278 41.96 7.75 -62.10
N VAL A 279 41.47 6.66 -61.52
CA VAL A 279 41.17 5.41 -62.21
C VAL A 279 39.65 5.31 -62.35
N PRO A 280 39.12 5.10 -63.57
CA PRO A 280 37.69 4.93 -63.80
C PRO A 280 37.12 3.78 -62.94
N ARG A 281 36.13 4.07 -62.08
CA ARG A 281 35.40 3.06 -61.28
C ARG A 281 33.97 2.82 -61.77
N PRO A 282 33.50 1.56 -61.82
CA PRO A 282 32.12 1.26 -62.18
C PRO A 282 31.15 1.75 -61.08
N TYR A 283 29.98 2.24 -61.48
CA TYR A 283 29.00 2.90 -60.60
C TYR A 283 28.31 2.00 -59.53
N GLY A 284 28.64 0.71 -59.47
CA GLY A 284 28.04 -0.23 -58.52
C GLY A 284 26.52 -0.37 -58.66
N THR A 285 25.86 -0.81 -57.59
CA THR A 285 24.42 -1.12 -57.56
C THR A 285 23.50 0.11 -57.65
N LEU A 286 24.03 1.32 -57.46
CA LEU A 286 23.27 2.58 -57.44
C LEU A 286 23.75 3.53 -58.54
N ALA A 287 23.77 3.06 -59.79
CA ALA A 287 24.25 3.86 -60.91
C ALA A 287 23.38 5.10 -61.18
N PRO A 288 23.98 6.27 -61.48
CA PRO A 288 23.23 7.47 -61.85
C PRO A 288 22.36 7.19 -63.08
N PHE A 289 21.04 7.27 -62.89
CA PHE A 289 20.08 7.04 -63.97
C PHE A 289 19.64 8.39 -64.55
N LYS A 290 19.97 8.65 -65.83
CA LYS A 290 19.35 9.75 -66.59
C LYS A 290 17.96 9.29 -67.04
N PRO A 291 16.85 9.88 -66.54
CA PRO A 291 15.51 9.54 -66.97
C PRO A 291 15.38 9.74 -68.47
N ARG A 292 14.83 8.75 -69.19
CA ARG A 292 14.53 8.92 -70.61
C ARG A 292 13.41 9.95 -70.74
N GLU A 293 13.54 10.82 -71.74
CA GLU A 293 12.49 11.77 -72.09
C GLU A 293 11.16 11.01 -72.28
N PRO A 294 10.04 11.57 -71.78
CA PRO A 294 8.75 10.91 -71.87
C PRO A 294 8.38 10.69 -73.34
N ARG A 295 8.46 9.43 -73.79
CA ARG A 295 8.03 9.04 -75.14
C ARG A 295 6.54 9.37 -75.34
N SER A 296 6.18 9.75 -76.57
CA SER A 296 4.80 10.09 -77.00
C SER A 296 3.72 9.06 -76.60
N ASN A 297 4.11 7.80 -76.37
CA ASN A 297 3.20 6.70 -76.05
C ASN A 297 2.68 6.65 -74.58
N ARG A 298 2.88 7.70 -73.77
CA ARG A 298 2.32 7.76 -72.39
C ARG A 298 0.80 7.94 -72.34
N ARG A 299 0.12 8.15 -73.48
CA ARG A 299 -1.34 8.33 -73.56
C ARG A 299 -2.15 7.09 -73.12
N HIS A 300 -1.51 5.92 -72.99
CA HIS A 300 -2.20 4.66 -72.67
C HIS A 300 -1.89 4.12 -71.27
N PHE A 301 -1.01 4.76 -70.50
CA PHE A 301 -0.75 4.39 -69.11
C PHE A 301 -1.64 5.17 -68.14
N ARG A 302 -2.63 4.52 -67.54
CA ARG A 302 -3.41 5.07 -66.41
C ARG A 302 -2.77 4.64 -65.08
N LYS A 303 -2.61 5.58 -64.15
CA LYS A 303 -2.11 5.28 -62.80
C LYS A 303 -3.15 4.43 -62.06
N PRO A 304 -2.76 3.35 -61.36
CA PRO A 304 -3.69 2.57 -60.55
C PRO A 304 -4.24 3.42 -59.40
N THR A 305 -5.54 3.37 -59.17
CA THR A 305 -6.21 4.03 -58.04
C THR A 305 -5.91 3.26 -56.75
N VAL A 306 -5.21 3.90 -55.81
CA VAL A 306 -4.90 3.35 -54.49
C VAL A 306 -6.18 3.36 -53.64
N LYS A 307 -6.59 2.21 -53.10
CA LYS A 307 -7.69 2.15 -52.14
C LYS A 307 -7.25 2.77 -50.80
N PRO A 308 -8.10 3.54 -50.10
CA PRO A 308 -7.77 4.07 -48.79
C PRO A 308 -7.54 2.91 -47.81
N ILE A 309 -6.48 3.02 -47.03
CA ILE A 309 -6.16 2.10 -45.93
C ILE A 309 -7.09 2.49 -44.77
N GLU A 310 -7.98 1.59 -44.40
CA GLU A 310 -8.77 1.72 -43.17
C GLU A 310 -7.80 1.56 -41.98
N MET A 311 -7.77 2.55 -41.10
CA MET A 311 -7.07 2.53 -39.81
C MET A 311 -8.04 2.08 -38.72
#